data_AF-A0A380WCB8-F1
#
_entry.id   AF-A0A380WCB8-F1
#
_cell.length_a   1.000
_cell.length_b   1.000
_cell.length_c   1.000
_cell.angle_alpha   90.00
_cell.angle_beta   90.00
_cell.angle_gamma   90.00
#
_symmetry.space_group_name_H-M   'P 1'
#
loop_
_entity.id
_entity.type
_entity.pdbx_description
1 polymer ?
#
loop_
_entity_poly.entity_id
_entity_poly.type
_entity_poly.pdbx_seq_one_letter_code
_entity_poly.pdbx_strand_id
1 'polypeptide(L)'
;MTEAIERELRKSLSRGLKEFDSFAIPNATSHIDRRETVPLPTRQDAAGIRPEDIGPQEIDRLYHAFALVTPESYPRTARLLTSGTRRNAQKVIEEAGEVALEAIKHSRNGVIRESADLLYHLAALWHRAGIDPKDIWVEMHRRVELLGIAEKLPKTRDRDSKQEPGAQAAAAPQVPNEVRS
;
A
#
# COMPACT_ATOMS: atom_id res chain seq x y z
N MET A 1 -21.60 -16.65 -1.77
CA MET A 1 -21.44 -15.18 -1.88
C MET A 1 -19.98 -14.75 -1.77
N THR A 2 -19.22 -15.32 -0.82
CA THR A 2 -17.80 -15.00 -0.55
C THR A 2 -16.85 -15.30 -1.71
N GLU A 3 -17.01 -16.42 -2.41
CA GLU A 3 -16.13 -16.77 -3.53
C GLU A 3 -16.22 -15.82 -4.74
N ALA A 4 -17.40 -15.24 -4.99
CA ALA A 4 -17.59 -14.31 -6.10
C ALA A 4 -16.86 -12.98 -5.83
N ILE A 5 -16.89 -12.52 -4.58
CA ILE A 5 -16.16 -11.34 -4.11
C ILE A 5 -14.65 -11.61 -4.13
N GLU A 6 -14.21 -12.79 -3.70
CA GLU A 6 -12.79 -13.19 -3.75
C GLU A 6 -12.24 -13.22 -5.19
N ARG A 7 -13.02 -13.78 -6.13
CA ARG A 7 -12.65 -13.79 -7.56
C ARG A 7 -12.55 -12.37 -8.14
N GLU A 8 -13.50 -11.49 -7.82
CA GLU A 8 -13.51 -10.12 -8.35
C GLU A 8 -12.39 -9.25 -7.73
N LEU A 9 -12.09 -9.40 -6.44
CA LEU A 9 -10.98 -8.72 -5.79
C LEU A 9 -9.63 -9.18 -6.34
N ARG A 10 -9.42 -10.49 -6.52
CA ARG A 10 -8.20 -11.01 -7.16
C ARG A 10 -8.06 -10.51 -8.59
N LYS A 11 -9.16 -10.47 -9.35
CA LYS A 11 -9.18 -9.95 -10.72
C LYS A 11 -8.93 -8.43 -10.76
N SER A 12 -9.38 -7.68 -9.76
CA SER A 12 -9.15 -6.24 -9.63
C SER A 12 -7.70 -5.93 -9.25
N LEU A 13 -7.15 -6.62 -8.26
CA LEU A 13 -5.73 -6.53 -7.88
C LEU A 13 -4.82 -6.93 -9.05
N SER A 14 -5.14 -8.03 -9.74
CA SER A 14 -4.42 -8.46 -10.95
C SER A 14 -4.51 -7.44 -12.08
N ARG A 15 -5.65 -6.77 -12.28
CA ARG A 15 -5.78 -5.68 -13.27
C ARG A 15 -4.95 -4.46 -12.89
N GLY A 16 -4.98 -4.04 -11.63
CA GLY A 16 -4.14 -2.95 -11.13
C GLY A 16 -2.66 -3.25 -11.33
N LEU A 17 -2.23 -4.48 -11.05
CA LEU A 17 -0.86 -4.95 -11.33
C LEU A 17 -0.52 -4.94 -12.84
N LYS A 18 -1.48 -5.23 -13.73
CA LYS A 18 -1.28 -5.19 -15.20
C LYS A 18 -1.20 -3.78 -15.77
N GLU A 19 -1.85 -2.78 -15.18
CA GLU A 19 -1.69 -1.38 -15.61
C GLU A 19 -0.23 -0.91 -15.41
N PHE A 20 0.46 -1.42 -14.39
CA PHE A 20 1.90 -1.22 -14.18
C PHE A 20 2.79 -1.96 -15.20
N ASP A 21 2.30 -2.99 -15.89
CA ASP A 21 3.05 -3.76 -16.89
C ASP A 21 3.11 -3.10 -18.27
N SER A 22 2.40 -1.99 -18.49
CA SER A 22 2.45 -1.23 -19.75
C SER A 22 3.83 -0.61 -20.07
N PHE A 23 4.75 -0.61 -19.11
CA PHE A 23 6.19 -0.34 -19.29
C PHE A 23 6.97 -1.67 -19.16
N ALA A 24 7.03 -2.43 -20.25
CA ALA A 24 7.57 -3.79 -20.27
C ALA A 24 9.11 -3.83 -20.38
N ILE A 25 9.73 -4.73 -19.60
CA ILE A 25 10.99 -5.43 -19.91
C ILE A 25 10.67 -6.94 -19.86
N PRO A 26 11.18 -7.79 -20.78
CA PRO A 26 10.69 -9.16 -20.95
C PRO A 26 11.08 -10.14 -19.84
N ASN A 27 10.09 -10.97 -19.49
CA ASN A 27 10.05 -12.25 -18.77
C ASN A 27 11.21 -12.66 -17.84
N ALA A 28 10.88 -12.78 -16.55
CA ALA A 28 11.41 -13.83 -15.69
C ALA A 28 10.24 -14.64 -15.11
N THR A 29 9.98 -15.80 -15.73
CA THR A 29 9.04 -16.79 -15.21
C THR A 29 9.62 -17.35 -13.92
N SER A 30 8.98 -17.07 -12.78
CA SER A 30 9.20 -17.85 -11.56
C SER A 30 7.85 -18.23 -10.98
N HIS A 31 7.49 -19.49 -11.18
CA HIS A 31 6.42 -20.19 -10.49
C HIS A 31 6.70 -20.10 -8.98
N ILE A 32 6.01 -19.21 -8.27
CA ILE A 32 6.00 -19.25 -6.81
C ILE A 32 4.91 -20.23 -6.43
N ASP A 33 5.37 -21.42 -6.06
CA ASP A 33 4.55 -22.49 -5.54
C ASP A 33 3.83 -22.03 -4.27
N ARG A 34 2.49 -22.04 -4.32
CA ARG A 34 1.63 -21.80 -3.15
C ARG A 34 1.38 -23.17 -2.50
N ARG A 35 1.95 -23.34 -1.31
CA ARG A 35 1.69 -24.35 -0.26
C ARG A 35 2.75 -25.44 -0.09
N GLU A 36 3.67 -25.17 0.83
CA GLU A 36 3.98 -26.12 1.90
C GLU A 36 4.06 -25.34 3.22
N THR A 37 3.22 -25.74 4.18
CA THR A 37 3.26 -25.24 5.54
C THR A 37 4.57 -25.68 6.18
N VAL A 38 5.59 -24.82 6.15
CA VAL A 38 6.73 -24.98 7.04
C VAL A 38 6.23 -24.59 8.43
N PRO A 39 6.22 -25.51 9.41
CA PRO A 39 5.95 -25.12 10.79
C PRO A 39 6.94 -24.03 11.16
N LEU A 40 6.44 -22.91 11.70
CA LEU A 40 7.30 -21.90 12.33
C LEU A 40 8.28 -22.65 13.25
N PRO A 41 9.59 -22.39 13.18
CA PRO A 41 10.53 -23.03 14.09
C PRO A 41 10.05 -22.77 15.52
N THR A 42 9.74 -23.86 16.23
CA THR A 42 9.44 -23.81 17.67
C THR A 42 10.66 -23.25 18.36
N ARG A 43 10.52 -21.99 18.77
CA ARG A 43 11.54 -21.14 19.37
C ARG A 43 11.94 -21.69 20.74
N GLN A 44 12.81 -22.70 20.77
CA GLN A 44 13.47 -23.12 22.01
C GLN A 44 14.49 -22.09 22.53
N ASP A 45 14.68 -20.98 21.80
CA ASP A 45 15.57 -19.87 22.19
C ASP A 45 14.79 -18.65 22.72
N ALA A 46 13.49 -18.79 23.02
CA ALA A 46 12.59 -17.70 23.45
C ALA A 46 12.72 -17.29 24.93
N ALA A 47 13.79 -17.68 25.63
CA ALA A 47 13.84 -17.67 27.10
C ALA A 47 13.99 -16.29 27.76
N GLY A 48 13.81 -15.17 27.05
CA GLY A 48 14.04 -13.83 27.61
C GLY A 48 13.26 -12.66 27.00
N ILE A 49 12.35 -12.88 26.06
CA ILE A 49 11.50 -11.79 25.55
C ILE A 49 10.24 -11.76 26.40
N ARG A 50 10.10 -10.75 27.23
CA ARG A 50 8.87 -10.58 28.00
C ARG A 50 7.78 -10.06 27.05
N PRO A 51 6.50 -10.47 27.22
CA PRO A 51 5.43 -10.03 26.33
C PRO A 51 5.30 -8.51 26.20
N GLU A 52 5.63 -7.76 27.26
CA GLU A 52 5.67 -6.29 27.27
C GLU A 52 6.77 -5.69 26.39
N ASP A 53 7.79 -6.48 26.03
CA ASP A 53 8.88 -6.06 25.17
C ASP A 53 8.57 -6.31 23.67
N ILE A 54 7.36 -6.82 23.35
CA ILE A 54 6.83 -7.03 22.00
C ILE A 54 5.87 -5.88 21.66
N GLY A 55 6.19 -5.09 20.64
CA GLY A 55 5.43 -3.88 20.33
C GLY A 55 5.91 -3.16 19.06
N PRO A 56 5.56 -1.87 18.87
CA PRO A 56 5.95 -1.09 17.69
C PRO A 56 7.47 -1.13 17.39
N GLN A 57 8.30 -1.28 18.42
CA GLN A 57 9.75 -1.43 18.33
C GLN A 57 10.22 -2.64 17.50
N GLU A 58 9.35 -3.63 17.24
CA GLU A 58 9.68 -4.76 16.35
C GLU A 58 9.94 -4.29 14.91
N ILE A 59 9.29 -3.19 14.49
CA ILE A 59 9.54 -2.60 13.18
C ILE A 59 10.93 -1.98 13.13
N ASP A 60 11.35 -1.26 14.18
CA ASP A 60 12.70 -0.70 14.26
C ASP A 60 13.76 -1.81 14.28
N ARG A 61 13.55 -2.86 15.08
CA ARG A 61 14.42 -4.04 15.13
C ARG A 61 14.54 -4.70 13.75
N LEU A 62 13.43 -4.90 13.06
CA LEU A 62 13.40 -5.49 11.72
C LEU A 62 14.13 -4.59 10.71
N TYR A 63 13.87 -3.28 10.73
CA TYR A 63 14.50 -2.32 9.83
C TYR A 63 16.02 -2.33 9.97
N HIS A 64 16.54 -2.34 11.21
CA HIS A 64 17.98 -2.42 11.45
C HIS A 64 18.57 -3.79 11.07
N ALA A 65 17.82 -4.88 11.28
CA ALA A 65 18.26 -6.22 10.88
C ALA A 65 18.49 -6.35 9.37
N PHE A 66 17.76 -5.59 8.53
CA PHE A 66 18.00 -5.59 7.09
C PHE A 66 19.41 -5.14 6.69
N ALA A 67 20.06 -4.28 7.48
CA ALA A 67 21.45 -3.88 7.22
C ALA A 67 22.46 -5.05 7.39
N LEU A 68 22.07 -6.09 8.12
CA LEU A 68 22.88 -7.28 8.39
C LEU A 68 22.57 -8.43 7.42
N VAL A 69 21.59 -8.25 6.52
CA VAL A 69 21.17 -9.30 5.59
C VAL A 69 22.21 -9.50 4.50
N THR A 70 22.67 -10.74 4.36
CA THR A 70 23.54 -11.17 3.26
C THR A 70 22.91 -12.32 2.46
N PRO A 71 23.33 -12.56 1.20
CA PRO A 71 22.88 -13.72 0.43
C PRO A 71 23.15 -15.07 1.11
N GLU A 72 24.20 -15.16 1.93
CA GLU A 72 24.62 -16.38 2.64
C GLU A 72 23.76 -16.65 3.87
N SER A 73 23.43 -15.60 4.63
CA SER A 73 22.66 -15.69 5.86
C SER A 73 21.14 -15.73 5.62
N TYR A 74 20.64 -14.85 4.74
CA TYR A 74 19.22 -14.69 4.46
C TYR A 74 18.95 -14.56 2.95
N PRO A 75 19.13 -15.64 2.15
CA PRO A 75 19.09 -15.57 0.68
C PRO A 75 17.76 -15.08 0.10
N ARG A 76 16.63 -15.30 0.78
CA ARG A 76 15.32 -14.80 0.33
C ARG A 76 15.18 -13.30 0.54
N THR A 77 15.52 -12.83 1.74
CA THR A 77 15.50 -11.41 2.10
C THR A 77 16.52 -10.62 1.30
N ALA A 78 17.74 -11.14 1.12
CA ALA A 78 18.78 -10.52 0.30
C ALA A 78 18.30 -10.34 -1.15
N ARG A 79 17.68 -11.37 -1.73
CA ARG A 79 17.04 -11.26 -3.05
C ARG A 79 15.95 -10.19 -3.07
N LEU A 80 15.04 -10.17 -2.09
CA LEU A 80 14.00 -9.15 -2.00
C LEU A 80 14.58 -7.73 -1.95
N LEU A 81 15.52 -7.47 -1.04
CA LEU A 81 16.13 -6.15 -0.85
C LEU A 81 16.88 -5.69 -2.10
N THR A 82 17.47 -6.63 -2.87
CA THR A 82 18.19 -6.34 -4.13
C THR A 82 17.27 -6.26 -5.36
N SER A 83 16.03 -6.78 -5.30
CA SER A 83 15.12 -6.93 -6.45
C SER A 83 14.54 -5.62 -7.03
N GLY A 84 14.96 -4.46 -6.57
CA GLY A 84 14.43 -3.18 -7.07
C GLY A 84 13.19 -2.69 -6.31
N THR A 85 12.89 -1.40 -6.45
CA THR A 85 11.78 -0.74 -5.74
C THR A 85 10.44 -1.25 -6.24
N ARG A 86 10.32 -1.52 -7.55
CA ARG A 86 9.12 -2.09 -8.17
C ARG A 86 8.71 -3.41 -7.52
N ARG A 87 9.66 -4.34 -7.34
CA ARG A 87 9.36 -5.66 -6.75
C ARG A 87 8.97 -5.56 -5.28
N ASN A 88 9.61 -4.67 -4.52
CA ASN A 88 9.26 -4.42 -3.13
C ASN A 88 7.85 -3.79 -3.01
N ALA A 89 7.53 -2.80 -3.83
CA ALA A 89 6.20 -2.17 -3.86
C ALA A 89 5.11 -3.17 -4.28
N GLN A 90 5.38 -4.04 -5.26
CA GLN A 90 4.46 -5.11 -5.64
C GLN A 90 4.14 -6.02 -4.46
N LYS A 91 5.15 -6.39 -3.65
CA LYS A 91 4.93 -7.21 -2.46
C LYS A 91 4.03 -6.54 -1.43
N VAL A 92 4.23 -5.25 -1.17
CA VAL A 92 3.34 -4.48 -0.28
C VAL A 92 1.89 -4.51 -0.77
N ILE A 93 1.66 -4.38 -2.08
CA ILE A 93 0.31 -4.44 -2.67
C ILE A 93 -0.30 -5.85 -2.53
N GLU A 94 0.49 -6.90 -2.79
CA GLU A 94 0.08 -8.29 -2.63
C GLU A 94 -0.40 -8.53 -1.19
N GLU A 95 0.43 -8.26 -0.19
CA GLU A 95 0.10 -8.53 1.21
C GLU A 95 -1.08 -7.67 1.71
N ALA A 96 -1.17 -6.40 1.29
CA ALA A 96 -2.34 -5.57 1.61
C ALA A 96 -3.65 -6.16 1.05
N GLY A 97 -3.59 -6.76 -0.14
CA GLY A 97 -4.69 -7.51 -0.72
C GLY A 97 -5.04 -8.76 0.07
N GLU A 98 -4.04 -9.51 0.53
CA GLU A 98 -4.24 -10.74 1.32
C GLU A 98 -4.84 -10.43 2.71
N VAL A 99 -4.39 -9.36 3.39
CA VAL A 99 -5.03 -8.84 4.62
C VAL A 99 -6.52 -8.58 4.41
N ALA A 100 -6.86 -7.84 3.35
CA ALA A 100 -8.25 -7.49 3.05
C ALA A 100 -9.09 -8.74 2.75
N LEU A 101 -8.52 -9.71 2.02
CA LEU A 101 -9.19 -10.98 1.71
C LEU A 101 -9.42 -11.83 2.97
N GLU A 102 -8.44 -11.96 3.85
CA GLU A 102 -8.60 -12.71 5.10
C GLU A 102 -9.61 -12.06 6.05
N ALA A 103 -9.70 -10.72 6.04
CA ALA A 103 -10.74 -9.98 6.76
C ALA A 103 -12.15 -10.31 6.22
N ILE A 104 -12.32 -10.35 4.89
CA ILE A 104 -13.58 -10.75 4.24
C ILE A 104 -13.96 -12.20 4.57
N LYS A 105 -12.95 -13.08 4.74
CA LYS A 105 -13.17 -14.48 5.16
C LYS A 105 -13.45 -14.63 6.66
N HIS A 106 -13.46 -13.53 7.43
CA HIS A 106 -13.58 -13.55 8.90
C HIS A 106 -12.49 -14.41 9.59
N SER A 107 -11.33 -14.52 8.96
CA SER A 107 -10.19 -15.30 9.43
C SER A 107 -9.30 -14.44 10.33
N ARG A 108 -9.58 -14.42 11.64
CA ARG A 108 -8.78 -13.62 12.59
C ARG A 108 -7.29 -13.94 12.50
N ASN A 109 -6.95 -15.23 12.46
CA ASN A 109 -5.56 -15.66 12.38
C ASN A 109 -4.94 -15.37 11.01
N GLY A 110 -5.73 -15.40 9.93
CA GLY A 110 -5.29 -14.94 8.61
C GLY A 110 -4.93 -13.47 8.64
N VAL A 111 -5.84 -12.61 9.10
CA VAL A 111 -5.60 -11.16 9.22
C VAL A 111 -4.33 -10.86 10.01
N ILE A 112 -4.08 -11.55 11.12
CA ILE A 112 -2.86 -11.35 11.91
C ILE A 112 -1.59 -11.71 11.12
N ARG A 113 -1.58 -12.86 10.44
CA ARG A 113 -0.42 -13.30 9.66
C ARG A 113 -0.15 -12.37 8.49
N GLU A 114 -1.17 -12.10 7.67
CA GLU A 114 -1.00 -11.23 6.51
C GLU A 114 -0.65 -9.79 6.92
N SER A 115 -1.12 -9.33 8.10
CA SER A 115 -0.73 -8.01 8.61
C SER A 115 0.74 -7.97 9.01
N ALA A 116 1.27 -9.05 9.59
CA ALA A 116 2.69 -9.16 9.90
C ALA A 116 3.54 -9.17 8.61
N ASP A 117 3.10 -9.89 7.57
CA ASP A 117 3.77 -9.92 6.27
C ASP A 117 3.71 -8.55 5.56
N LEU A 118 2.58 -7.86 5.64
CA LEU A 118 2.45 -6.49 5.16
C LEU A 118 3.43 -5.53 5.85
N LEU A 119 3.52 -5.58 7.19
CA LEU A 119 4.46 -4.75 7.95
C LEU A 119 5.92 -5.09 7.59
N TYR A 120 6.23 -6.37 7.41
CA TYR A 120 7.56 -6.81 6.98
C TYR A 120 7.94 -6.22 5.62
N HIS A 121 7.06 -6.36 4.62
CA HIS A 121 7.33 -5.85 3.28
C HIS A 121 7.32 -4.33 3.21
N LEU A 122 6.54 -3.66 4.05
CA LEU A 122 6.56 -2.21 4.18
C LEU A 122 7.89 -1.71 4.77
N ALA A 123 8.38 -2.34 5.84
CA ALA A 123 9.69 -2.03 6.43
C ALA A 123 10.83 -2.29 5.43
N ALA A 124 10.77 -3.37 4.65
CA ALA A 124 11.76 -3.66 3.61
C ALA A 124 11.75 -2.59 2.50
N LEU A 125 10.58 -2.09 2.13
CA LEU A 125 10.44 -0.99 1.18
C LEU A 125 11.03 0.32 1.73
N TRP A 126 10.78 0.63 3.01
CA TRP A 126 11.38 1.81 3.67
C TRP A 126 12.90 1.72 3.70
N HIS A 127 13.45 0.58 4.12
CA HIS A 127 14.89 0.34 4.16
C HIS A 127 15.52 0.56 2.79
N ARG A 128 14.89 0.02 1.75
CA ARG A 128 15.33 0.22 0.38
C ARG A 128 15.23 1.68 -0.09
N ALA A 129 14.20 2.40 0.35
CA ALA A 129 14.00 3.81 0.01
C ALA A 129 14.88 4.76 0.86
N GLY A 130 15.62 4.24 1.84
CA GLY A 130 16.39 5.06 2.78
C GLY A 130 15.50 5.88 3.72
N ILE A 131 14.28 5.41 4.00
CA ILE A 131 13.32 6.06 4.88
C ILE A 131 13.42 5.41 6.26
N ASP A 132 13.77 6.19 7.27
CA ASP A 132 13.84 5.70 8.65
C ASP A 132 12.42 5.52 9.22
N PRO A 133 12.09 4.41 9.91
CA PRO A 133 10.81 4.24 10.58
C PRO A 133 10.45 5.41 11.51
N LYS A 134 11.45 6.08 12.11
CA LYS A 134 11.27 7.28 12.92
C LYS A 134 10.55 8.39 12.16
N ASP A 135 10.86 8.59 10.88
CA ASP A 135 10.20 9.62 10.05
C ASP A 135 8.71 9.31 9.88
N ILE A 136 8.36 8.03 9.79
CA ILE A 136 6.96 7.56 9.73
C ILE A 136 6.25 7.82 11.05
N TRP A 137 6.91 7.54 12.19
CA TRP A 137 6.35 7.81 13.51
C TRP A 137 6.14 9.31 13.77
N VAL A 138 7.07 10.15 13.31
CA VAL A 138 6.93 11.62 13.36
C VAL A 138 5.72 12.07 12.54
N GLU A 139 5.54 11.56 11.32
CA GLU A 139 4.36 11.90 10.50
C GLU A 139 3.06 11.38 11.12
N MET A 140 3.05 10.20 11.72
CA MET A 140 1.88 9.69 12.45
C MET A 140 1.53 10.56 13.65
N HIS A 141 2.52 10.98 14.43
CA HIS A 141 2.31 11.90 15.56
C HIS A 141 1.73 13.23 15.08
N ARG A 142 2.30 13.82 14.02
CA ARG A 142 1.77 15.05 13.40
C ARG A 142 0.30 14.90 12.98
N ARG A 143 -0.09 13.75 12.43
CA ARG A 143 -1.50 13.48 12.08
C ARG A 143 -2.40 13.40 13.31
N VAL A 144 -1.93 12.79 14.38
CA VAL A 144 -2.68 12.74 15.65
C VAL A 144 -2.89 14.14 16.21
N GLU A 145 -1.90 15.02 16.15
CA GLU A 145 -2.05 16.40 16.61
C GLU A 145 -3.06 17.19 15.75
N LEU A 146 -3.10 16.93 14.44
CA LEU A 146 -3.96 17.67 13.52
C LEU A 146 -5.39 17.14 13.43
N LEU A 147 -5.59 15.84 13.66
CA LEU A 147 -6.84 15.13 13.37
C LEU A 147 -7.37 14.38 14.61
N GLY A 148 -6.66 14.41 15.73
CA GLY A 148 -6.93 13.51 16.84
C GLY A 148 -6.53 12.06 16.53
N ILE A 149 -6.59 11.20 17.56
CA ILE A 149 -6.07 9.82 17.51
C ILE A 149 -6.82 8.92 16.50
N ALA A 150 -8.04 9.26 16.12
CA ALA A 150 -8.93 8.41 15.33
C ALA A 150 -9.43 9.02 14.01
N GLU A 151 -9.19 10.30 13.73
CA GLU A 151 -9.73 10.90 12.49
C GLU A 151 -8.78 10.72 11.31
N LYS A 152 -9.36 10.41 10.15
CA LYS A 152 -8.66 10.13 8.90
C LYS A 152 -8.53 11.41 8.08
N LEU A 153 -7.37 11.64 7.45
CA LEU A 153 -7.14 12.74 6.52
C LEU A 153 -8.33 12.87 5.54
N PRO A 154 -9.00 14.04 5.49
CA PRO A 154 -9.96 14.34 4.45
C PRO A 154 -9.27 14.18 3.10
N LYS A 155 -9.88 13.41 2.20
CA LYS A 155 -9.35 13.23 0.85
C LYS A 155 -9.59 14.55 0.11
N THR A 156 -8.56 15.37 -0.10
CA THR A 156 -8.67 16.54 -0.95
C THR A 156 -9.02 16.06 -2.36
N ARG A 157 -10.25 16.33 -2.78
CA ARG A 157 -10.64 16.24 -4.18
C ARG A 157 -10.28 17.58 -4.80
N ASP A 158 -9.19 17.64 -5.56
CA ASP A 158 -9.06 18.70 -6.57
C ASP A 158 -10.17 18.50 -7.59
N ARG A 159 -11.31 19.15 -7.34
CA ARG A 159 -12.43 19.29 -8.27
C ARG A 159 -12.87 20.75 -8.37
N ASP A 160 -11.96 21.69 -8.26
CA ASP A 160 -12.24 23.10 -8.55
C ASP A 160 -11.37 23.58 -9.71
N SER A 161 -11.61 23.03 -10.90
CA SER A 161 -11.20 23.66 -12.16
C SER A 161 -12.14 23.27 -13.30
N LYS A 162 -13.42 23.62 -13.18
CA LYS A 162 -14.27 23.92 -14.33
C LYS A 162 -15.00 25.23 -14.05
N GLN A 163 -14.36 26.35 -14.39
CA GLN A 163 -15.09 27.56 -14.70
C GLN A 163 -15.88 27.29 -15.99
N GLU A 164 -17.21 27.28 -15.89
CA GLU A 164 -18.09 27.43 -17.05
C GLU A 164 -18.07 28.91 -17.47
N PRO A 165 -17.85 29.26 -18.75
CA PRO A 165 -18.16 30.58 -19.23
C PRO A 165 -19.68 30.68 -19.42
N GLY A 166 -20.31 31.50 -18.58
CA GLY A 166 -21.74 31.81 -18.63
C GLY A 166 -22.16 32.41 -19.96
N ALA A 167 -23.30 31.92 -20.45
CA ALA A 167 -23.98 32.41 -21.63
C ALA A 167 -24.37 33.89 -21.49
N GLN A 168 -23.88 34.75 -22.40
CA GLN A 168 -24.48 36.06 -22.63
C GLN A 168 -25.50 35.94 -23.76
N ALA A 169 -26.73 36.33 -23.39
CA ALA A 169 -27.92 36.30 -24.19
C ALA A 169 -27.84 37.20 -25.43
N ALA A 170 -28.47 36.73 -26.50
CA ALA A 170 -28.71 37.46 -27.72
C ALA A 170 -29.70 38.63 -27.51
N ALA A 171 -29.44 39.76 -28.15
CA ALA A 171 -30.47 40.70 -28.61
C ALA A 171 -29.91 41.56 -29.76
N ALA A 172 -30.38 41.31 -30.98
CA ALA A 172 -30.15 42.15 -32.15
C ALA A 172 -31.04 43.41 -32.10
N PRO A 173 -30.61 44.58 -32.60
CA PRO A 173 -31.52 45.70 -32.77
C PRO A 173 -32.15 45.67 -34.16
N GLN A 174 -33.49 45.61 -34.18
CA GLN A 174 -34.30 45.93 -35.36
C GLN A 174 -34.34 47.46 -35.53
N VAL A 175 -34.11 47.91 -36.76
CA VAL A 175 -34.33 49.29 -37.21
C VAL A 175 -35.84 49.47 -37.49
N PRO A 176 -36.44 50.61 -37.10
CA PRO A 176 -37.39 51.23 -38.02
C PRO A 176 -37.18 52.73 -38.25
N ASN A 177 -37.61 53.11 -39.44
CA ASN A 177 -37.49 54.37 -40.17
C ASN A 177 -38.32 55.55 -39.61
N GLU A 178 -37.79 56.77 -39.81
CA GLU A 178 -38.38 58.11 -40.00
C GLU A 178 -39.73 58.51 -39.38
N VAL A 179 -39.77 59.70 -38.74
CA VAL A 179 -40.67 60.85 -39.10
C VAL A 179 -40.07 62.19 -38.63
N ARG A 180 -39.75 63.07 -39.60
CA ARG A 180 -39.88 64.56 -39.66
C ARG A 180 -39.75 65.43 -38.39
N SER A 181 -38.85 66.41 -38.44
CA SER A 181 -39.16 67.86 -38.51
C SER A 181 -37.96 68.63 -39.06
#